data_AF-A0A2P2NN10-F1
#
_entry.id   AF-A0A2P2NN10-F1
#
_cell.length_a   1.000
_cell.length_b   1.000
_cell.length_c   1.000
_cell.angle_alpha   90.00
_cell.angle_beta   90.00
_cell.angle_gamma   90.00
#
_symmetry.space_group_name_H-M   'P 1'
#
loop_
_entity.id
_entity.type
_entity.pdbx_description
1 polymer ?
#
loop_
_entity_poly.entity_id
_entity_poly.type
_entity_poly.pdbx_seq_one_letter_code
_entity_poly.pdbx_strand_id
1 'polypeptide(L)'
;MELISGRSPVDYGRPQGEVNLVDWLKTVVGNRKSEEVVDPKLPDMPASKALKRILLVALRCVDPDATKRPKMGHVIHMLEADDLLFRDEQKIARDASHS
;
A
#
# COMPACT_ATOMS: atom_id res chain seq x y z
N MET A 1 -3.15 7.57 -2.69
CA MET A 1 -1.70 7.45 -3.05
C MET A 1 -0.96 8.73 -2.67
N GLU A 2 -1.58 9.90 -2.85
CA GLU A 2 -1.01 11.17 -2.36
C GLU A 2 -0.70 11.11 -0.87
N LEU A 3 -1.61 10.57 -0.05
CA LEU A 3 -1.41 10.43 1.40
C LEU A 3 -0.17 9.62 1.80
N ILE A 4 0.24 8.65 0.99
CA ILE A 4 1.40 7.78 1.31
C ILE A 4 2.70 8.49 0.92
N SER A 5 2.68 9.25 -0.17
CA SER A 5 3.88 9.75 -0.85
C SER A 5 4.12 11.25 -0.72
N GLY A 6 3.13 12.01 -0.26
CA GLY A 6 3.18 13.48 -0.22
C GLY A 6 3.26 14.12 -1.61
N ARG A 7 3.07 13.36 -2.69
CA ARG A 7 3.14 13.84 -4.08
C ARG A 7 1.76 14.21 -4.61
N SER A 8 1.71 15.24 -5.46
CA SER A 8 0.53 15.56 -6.28
C SER A 8 0.22 14.43 -7.27
N PRO A 9 -1.05 14.21 -7.64
CA PRO A 9 -1.44 13.13 -8.56
C PRO A 9 -0.88 13.33 -9.98
N VAL A 10 -0.68 14.60 -10.38
CA VAL A 10 -0.04 15.01 -11.64
C VAL A 10 1.00 16.09 -11.33
N ASP A 11 2.23 15.90 -11.81
CA ASP A 11 3.34 16.85 -11.63
C ASP A 11 4.18 16.95 -12.91
N TYR A 12 3.96 18.00 -13.70
CA TYR A 12 4.66 18.23 -14.98
C TYR A 12 6.13 18.65 -14.80
N GLY A 13 6.57 18.95 -13.58
CA GLY A 13 7.99 19.21 -13.28
C GLY A 13 8.84 17.95 -13.18
N ARG A 14 8.22 16.75 -13.21
CA ARG A 14 8.89 15.46 -13.09
C ARG A 14 9.26 14.84 -14.44
N PRO A 15 10.25 13.93 -14.46
CA PRO A 15 10.61 13.18 -15.66
C PRO A 15 9.43 12.42 -16.28
N GLN A 16 9.53 12.12 -17.57
CA GLN A 16 8.56 11.27 -18.26
C GLN A 16 8.44 9.92 -17.56
N GLY A 17 7.20 9.48 -17.29
CA GLY A 17 6.92 8.29 -16.48
C GLY A 17 6.77 8.55 -14.98
N GLU A 18 7.15 9.74 -14.50
CA GLU A 18 6.90 10.19 -13.12
C GLU A 18 5.83 11.27 -12.99
N VAL A 19 5.36 11.81 -14.12
CA VAL A 19 4.33 12.85 -14.15
C VAL A 19 3.01 12.36 -13.54
N ASN A 20 2.61 11.13 -13.85
CA ASN A 20 1.42 10.50 -13.29
C ASN A 20 1.79 9.67 -12.06
N LEU A 21 1.16 9.97 -10.93
CA LEU A 21 1.46 9.32 -9.65
C LEU A 21 1.24 7.81 -9.69
N VAL A 22 0.21 7.33 -10.39
CA VAL A 22 -0.10 5.91 -10.51
C VAL A 22 0.97 5.18 -11.31
N ASP A 23 1.44 5.76 -12.41
CA ASP A 23 2.46 5.15 -13.28
C ASP A 23 3.82 5.09 -12.59
N TRP A 24 4.20 6.16 -11.89
CA TRP A 24 5.37 6.18 -11.02
C TRP A 24 5.28 5.10 -9.94
N LEU A 25 4.15 5.04 -9.23
CA LEU A 25 3.94 4.08 -8.15
C LEU A 25 4.09 2.63 -8.64
N LYS A 26 3.47 2.30 -9.77
CA LYS A 26 3.58 0.97 -10.39
C LYS A 26 5.04 0.62 -10.70
N THR A 27 5.80 1.59 -11.22
CA THR A 27 7.23 1.42 -11.52
C THR A 27 8.04 1.13 -10.26
N VAL A 28 7.87 1.95 -9.21
CA VAL A 28 8.60 1.81 -7.95
C VAL A 28 8.28 0.47 -7.25
N VAL A 29 7.00 0.11 -7.18
CA VAL A 29 6.56 -1.16 -6.58
C VAL A 29 7.03 -2.35 -7.42
N GLY A 30 6.96 -2.26 -8.76
CA GLY A 30 7.45 -3.30 -9.67
C GLY A 30 8.96 -3.56 -9.53
N ASN A 31 9.73 -2.50 -9.25
CA ASN A 31 11.16 -2.58 -8.96
C ASN A 31 11.49 -3.02 -7.52
N ARG A 32 10.49 -3.47 -6.74
CA ARG A 32 10.62 -3.90 -5.34
C ARG A 32 11.14 -2.81 -4.38
N LYS A 33 10.95 -1.54 -4.73
CA LYS A 33 11.40 -0.37 -3.97
C LYS A 33 10.26 0.29 -3.19
N SER A 34 9.40 -0.50 -2.55
CA SER A 34 8.17 0.01 -1.90
C SER A 34 8.41 1.09 -0.85
N GLU A 35 9.57 1.08 -0.20
CA GLU A 35 9.96 2.09 0.80
C GLU A 35 10.17 3.49 0.18
N GLU A 36 10.60 3.57 -1.09
CA GLU A 36 10.79 4.84 -1.80
C GLU A 36 9.47 5.56 -2.11
N VAL A 37 8.33 4.92 -1.87
CA VAL A 37 7.01 5.51 -2.03
C VAL A 37 6.65 6.44 -0.87
N VAL A 38 7.22 6.21 0.32
CA VAL A 38 6.81 6.90 1.55
C VAL A 38 7.23 8.37 1.51
N ASP A 39 6.34 9.25 1.95
CA ASP A 39 6.63 10.68 2.10
C ASP A 39 7.82 10.87 3.05
N PRO A 40 8.93 11.50 2.59
CA PRO A 40 10.09 11.74 3.44
C PRO A 40 9.81 12.69 4.61
N LYS A 41 8.67 13.38 4.63
CA LYS A 41 8.23 14.25 5.74
C LYS A 41 7.50 13.50 6.85
N LEU A 42 7.21 12.22 6.69
CA LEU A 42 6.61 11.43 7.77
C LEU A 42 7.60 11.29 8.93
N PRO A 43 7.14 11.44 10.19
CA PRO A 43 8.01 11.39 11.35
C PRO A 43 8.67 10.02 11.53
N ASP A 44 7.92 8.96 11.22
CA ASP A 44 8.36 7.57 11.33
C ASP A 44 8.02 6.78 10.08
N MET A 45 8.91 5.86 9.70
CA MET A 45 8.68 4.94 8.61
C MET A 45 7.60 3.92 9.00
N PRO A 46 6.54 3.72 8.19
CA PRO A 46 5.55 2.70 8.48
C PRO A 46 6.17 1.30 8.43
N ALA A 47 5.62 0.38 9.23
CA ALA A 47 6.03 -1.03 9.19
C ALA A 47 5.89 -1.59 7.75
N SER A 48 6.90 -2.32 7.27
CA SER A 48 6.94 -2.84 5.89
C SER A 48 5.68 -3.63 5.50
N LYS A 49 5.11 -4.39 6.45
CA LYS A 49 3.85 -5.14 6.26
C LYS A 49 2.66 -4.20 5.99
N ALA A 50 2.50 -3.15 6.80
CA ALA A 50 1.44 -2.16 6.65
C ALA A 50 1.59 -1.38 5.34
N LEU A 51 2.83 -0.98 5.00
CA LEU A 51 3.14 -0.29 3.75
C LEU A 51 2.79 -1.15 2.53
N LYS A 52 3.25 -2.41 2.49
CA LYS A 52 2.95 -3.31 1.36
C LYS A 52 1.45 -3.54 1.21
N ARG A 53 0.71 -3.65 2.31
CA ARG A 53 -0.75 -3.78 2.27
C ARG A 53 -1.40 -2.53 1.67
N ILE A 54 -1.10 -1.34 2.18
CA ILE A 54 -1.76 -0.12 1.70
C ILE A 54 -1.43 0.15 0.23
N LEU A 55 -0.21 -0.20 -0.21
CA LEU A 55 0.18 -0.15 -1.62
C LEU A 55 -0.64 -1.14 -2.48
N LEU A 56 -0.83 -2.37 -2.00
CA LEU A 56 -1.67 -3.36 -2.69
C LEU A 56 -3.11 -2.89 -2.82
N VAL A 57 -3.70 -2.35 -1.75
CA VAL A 57 -5.06 -1.78 -1.76
C VAL A 57 -5.14 -0.65 -2.78
N ALA A 58 -4.20 0.29 -2.74
CA ALA A 58 -4.16 1.42 -3.65
C ALA A 58 -4.06 0.96 -5.11
N LEU A 59 -3.19 -0.01 -5.43
CA LEU A 59 -3.04 -0.54 -6.78
C LEU A 59 -4.30 -1.26 -7.28
N ARG A 60 -5.00 -2.01 -6.41
CA ARG A 60 -6.29 -2.63 -6.76
C ARG A 60 -7.38 -1.61 -7.08
N CYS A 61 -7.40 -0.47 -6.37
CA CYS A 61 -8.39 0.59 -6.59
C CYS A 61 -8.23 1.28 -7.95
N VAL A 62 -7.03 1.28 -8.51
CA VAL A 62 -6.71 1.92 -9.80
C VAL A 62 -6.42 0.92 -10.92
N ASP A 63 -6.91 -0.32 -10.78
CA ASP A 63 -6.78 -1.32 -11.83
C ASP A 63 -7.36 -0.76 -13.15
N PRO A 64 -6.65 -0.88 -14.29
CA PRO A 64 -7.18 -0.43 -15.58
C PRO A 64 -8.52 -1.11 -15.91
N ASP A 65 -8.72 -2.35 -15.47
CA ASP A 65 -9.98 -3.07 -15.60
C ASP A 65 -10.93 -2.69 -14.45
N ALA A 66 -12.01 -1.99 -14.79
CA ALA A 66 -13.00 -1.55 -13.81
C ALA A 66 -13.65 -2.70 -13.04
N THR A 67 -13.74 -3.90 -13.62
CA THR A 67 -14.36 -5.07 -12.97
C THR A 67 -13.48 -5.66 -11.86
N LYS A 68 -12.17 -5.39 -11.90
CA LYS A 68 -11.20 -5.83 -10.88
C LYS A 68 -11.08 -4.86 -9.71
N ARG A 69 -11.64 -3.65 -9.84
CA ARG A 69 -11.62 -2.64 -8.77
C ARG A 69 -12.53 -3.09 -7.62
N PRO A 70 -12.05 -3.07 -6.38
CA PRO A 70 -12.86 -3.39 -5.22
C PRO A 70 -13.96 -2.34 -5.02
N LYS A 71 -15.12 -2.78 -4.51
CA LYS A 71 -16.13 -1.86 -3.96
C LYS A 71 -15.58 -1.19 -2.71
N MET A 72 -16.03 0.04 -2.42
CA MET A 72 -15.55 0.79 -1.24
C MET A 72 -15.71 0.03 0.08
N GLY A 73 -16.77 -0.76 0.26
CA GLY A 73 -16.90 -1.62 1.45
C GLY A 73 -15.77 -2.64 1.58
N HIS A 74 -15.34 -3.26 0.48
CA HIS A 74 -14.16 -4.14 0.48
C HIS A 74 -12.87 -3.37 0.76
N VAL A 75 -12.73 -2.14 0.24
CA VAL A 75 -11.56 -1.30 0.52
C VAL A 75 -11.42 -1.04 2.01
N ILE A 76 -12.51 -0.73 2.71
CA ILE A 76 -12.53 -0.54 4.17
C ILE A 76 -12.03 -1.81 4.87
N HIS A 77 -12.62 -2.97 4.56
CA HIS A 77 -12.18 -4.24 5.15
C HIS A 77 -10.72 -4.58 4.86
N MET A 78 -10.22 -4.29 3.66
CA MET A 78 -8.81 -4.51 3.32
C MET A 78 -7.86 -3.59 4.12
N LEU A 79 -8.31 -2.39 4.48
CA LEU A 79 -7.54 -1.45 5.31
C LEU A 79 -7.59 -1.83 6.80
N GLU A 80 -8.74 -2.31 7.29
CA GLU A 80 -8.99 -2.71 8.68
C GLU A 80 -8.44 -4.09 9.04
N ALA A 81 -8.04 -4.91 8.05
CA ALA A 81 -7.62 -6.30 8.23
C ALA A 81 -6.40 -6.52 9.18
N ASP A 82 -5.83 -5.47 9.78
CA ASP A 82 -4.93 -5.61 10.92
C ASP A 82 -5.61 -6.33 12.10
N ASP A 83 -6.91 -6.19 12.35
CA ASP A 83 -7.50 -6.89 13.50
C ASP A 83 -7.56 -8.42 13.35
N LEU A 84 -7.59 -8.95 12.12
CA LEU A 84 -7.76 -10.39 11.88
C LEU A 84 -6.41 -11.11 11.75
N LEU A 85 -5.44 -10.52 11.05
CA LEU A 85 -4.13 -11.16 10.81
C LEU A 85 -3.19 -11.10 12.02
N PHE A 86 -3.36 -10.10 12.91
CA PHE A 86 -2.64 -10.10 14.19
C PHE A 86 -3.13 -11.20 15.13
N ARG A 87 -4.43 -11.53 15.08
CA ARG A 87 -4.99 -12.63 15.87
C ARG A 87 -4.46 -13.98 15.39
N ASP A 88 -4.28 -14.17 14.08
CA ASP A 88 -3.78 -15.43 13.53
C ASP A 88 -2.28 -15.64 13.82
N GLU A 89 -1.42 -14.64 13.67
CA GLU A 89 0.01 -14.80 14.01
C GLU A 89 0.22 -14.95 15.53
N GLN A 90 -0.56 -14.25 16.36
CA GLN A 90 -0.53 -14.44 17.81
C GLN A 90 -1.09 -15.80 18.23
N LYS A 91 -2.12 -16.31 17.55
CA LYS A 91 -2.69 -17.64 17.83
C LYS A 91 -1.71 -18.74 17.45
N ILE A 92 -1.06 -18.64 16.27
CA ILE A 92 -0.02 -19.58 15.83
C ILE A 92 1.18 -19.56 16.79
N ALA A 93 1.62 -18.38 17.26
CA ALA A 93 2.71 -18.27 18.22
C ALA A 93 2.36 -18.79 19.63
N ARG A 94 1.11 -18.62 20.07
CA ARG A 94 0.60 -19.15 21.35
C ARG A 94 0.43 -20.67 21.31
N ASP A 95 -0.06 -21.21 20.21
CA ASP A 95 -0.25 -22.65 20.05
C ASP A 95 1.12 -23.38 19.94
N ALA A 96 2.13 -22.74 19.34
CA ALA A 96 3.50 -23.25 19.27
C ALA A 96 4.29 -23.19 20.59
N SER A 97 3.86 -22.38 21.57
CA SER A 97 4.49 -22.27 22.90
C SER A 97 3.81 -23.14 23.97
N HIS A 98 2.72 -23.83 23.61
CA HIS A 98 2.00 -24.77 24.46
C HIS A 98 2.11 -26.23 23.98
N SER A 99 2.99 -26.50 23.02
CA SER A 99 3.35 -27.84 22.51
C SER A 99 4.77 -28.22 22.91
#